data_AF-A0AAV5K1L9-F1
#
_entry.id   AF-A0AAV5K1L9-F1
#
_cell.length_a   1.000
_cell.length_b   1.000
_cell.length_c   1.000
_cell.angle_alpha   90.00
_cell.angle_beta   90.00
_cell.angle_gamma   90.00
#
_symmetry.space_group_name_H-M   'P 1'
#
loop_
_entity.id
_entity.type
_entity.pdbx_description
1 polymer ?
#
loop_
_entity_poly.entity_id
_entity_poly.type
_entity_poly.pdbx_seq_one_letter_code
_entity_poly.pdbx_strand_id
1 'polypeptide(L)'
;MELVSGKRPIEPEYGEGKNIVHWVCSKLKTRETILSIIDPKISSAYKDDAIKVLRIAILCTARLPELRPTMRSVVQKLQDAEPCKLVGIVIGKDPDAKRKGATDTGKFNPEP
;
A
#
# COMPACT_ATOMS: atom_id res chain seq x y z
N MET A 1 -11.07 4.77 2.44
CA MET A 1 -10.44 4.76 3.78
C MET A 1 -10.57 3.38 4.44
N GLU A 2 -11.66 2.68 4.16
CA GLU A 2 -12.01 1.33 4.60
C GLU A 2 -10.88 0.32 4.39
N LEU A 3 -10.23 0.32 3.23
CA LEU A 3 -9.12 -0.60 2.92
C LEU A 3 -7.90 -0.40 3.82
N VAL A 4 -7.61 0.83 4.22
CA VAL A 4 -6.42 1.16 5.02
C VAL A 4 -6.68 0.92 6.50
N SER A 5 -7.93 1.07 6.96
CA SER A 5 -8.29 0.93 8.37
C SER A 5 -8.92 -0.41 8.75
N GLY A 6 -9.37 -1.18 7.76
CA GLY A 6 -10.13 -2.42 7.98
C GLY A 6 -11.52 -2.21 8.56
N LYS A 7 -12.02 -0.96 8.57
CA LYS A 7 -13.31 -0.59 9.18
C LYS A 7 -14.36 -0.23 8.13
N ARG A 8 -15.64 -0.38 8.47
CA ARG A 8 -16.76 0.00 7.59
C ARG A 8 -16.92 1.54 7.52
N PRO A 9 -17.60 2.07 6.50
CA PRO A 9 -17.83 3.51 6.37
C PRO A 9 -18.60 4.13 7.53
N ILE A 10 -19.49 3.34 8.15
CA ILE A 10 -20.33 3.70 9.29
C ILE A 10 -20.12 2.64 10.38
N GLU A 11 -19.73 3.09 11.58
CA GLU A 11 -19.60 2.25 12.77
C GLU A 11 -20.15 3.02 13.99
N PRO A 12 -20.71 2.32 15.00
CA PRO A 12 -21.20 2.96 16.22
C PRO A 12 -20.12 3.77 16.96
N GLU A 13 -18.86 3.33 16.90
CA GLU A 13 -17.72 3.99 17.55
C GLU A 13 -17.39 5.39 16.98
N TYR A 14 -17.94 5.75 15.81
CA TYR A 14 -17.71 7.06 15.20
C TYR A 14 -18.57 8.15 15.85
N GLY A 15 -19.65 7.75 16.53
CA GLY A 15 -20.67 8.64 17.08
C GLY A 15 -21.83 8.87 16.11
N GLU A 16 -22.95 9.35 16.64
CA GLU A 16 -24.18 9.59 15.89
C GLU A 16 -23.95 10.59 14.74
N GLY A 17 -24.47 10.26 13.55
CA GLY A 17 -24.34 11.09 12.34
C GLY A 17 -22.91 11.19 11.78
N LYS A 18 -21.95 10.42 12.29
CA LYS A 18 -20.54 10.46 11.86
C LYS A 18 -20.18 9.24 11.05
N ASN A 19 -19.24 9.45 10.13
CA ASN A 19 -18.69 8.42 9.26
C ASN A 19 -17.18 8.30 9.47
N ILE A 20 -16.59 7.33 8.76
CA ILE A 20 -15.15 7.06 8.79
C ILE A 20 -14.30 8.30 8.50
N VAL A 21 -14.75 9.21 7.62
CA VAL A 21 -14.00 10.44 7.30
C VAL A 21 -13.92 11.35 8.53
N HIS A 22 -15.04 11.57 9.21
CA HIS A 22 -15.06 12.37 10.44
C HIS A 22 -14.18 11.74 11.52
N TRP A 23 -14.24 10.42 11.70
CA TRP A 23 -13.46 9.69 12.69
C TRP A 23 -11.95 9.69 12.39
N VAL A 24 -11.56 9.52 11.13
CA VAL A 24 -10.15 9.62 10.71
C VAL A 24 -9.64 11.03 11.00
N CYS A 25 -10.34 12.07 10.53
CA CYS A 25 -9.92 13.46 10.70
C CYS A 25 -9.75 13.88 12.17
N SER A 26 -10.53 13.32 13.10
CA SER A 26 -10.39 13.62 14.54
C SER A 26 -9.14 12.99 15.17
N LYS A 27 -8.52 12.01 14.49
CA LYS A 27 -7.37 11.21 14.96
C LYS A 27 -6.06 11.51 14.22
N LEU A 28 -5.96 12.61 13.47
CA LEU A 28 -4.75 12.98 12.71
C LEU A 28 -3.74 13.83 13.49
N LYS A 29 -3.72 13.76 14.83
CA LYS A 29 -2.93 14.66 15.68
C LYS A 29 -1.45 14.26 15.77
N THR A 30 -1.19 12.96 15.97
CA THR A 30 0.16 12.41 16.15
C THR A 30 0.37 11.16 15.31
N ARG A 31 1.63 10.78 15.10
CA ARG A 31 1.97 9.57 14.34
C ARG A 31 1.38 8.31 14.99
N GLU A 32 1.36 8.24 16.31
CA GLU A 32 0.79 7.13 17.09
C GLU A 32 -0.72 7.02 16.85
N THR A 33 -1.43 8.16 16.88
CA THR A 33 -2.87 8.18 16.59
C THR A 33 -3.17 7.77 15.15
N ILE A 34 -2.33 8.17 14.19
CA ILE A 34 -2.44 7.74 12.80
C ILE A 34 -2.20 6.24 12.67
N LEU A 35 -1.18 5.70 13.34
CA LEU A 35 -0.90 4.26 13.34
C LEU A 35 -2.06 3.44 13.94
N SER A 36 -2.81 4.01 14.90
CA SER A 36 -4.02 3.37 15.45
C SER A 36 -5.19 3.27 14.46
N ILE A 37 -5.16 4.07 13.38
CA ILE A 37 -6.16 4.02 12.31
C ILE A 37 -5.87 2.88 11.35
N ILE A 38 -4.59 2.56 11.11
CA ILE A 38 -4.14 1.55 10.14
C ILE A 38 -4.59 0.16 10.59
N ASP A 39 -5.10 -0.64 9.65
CA ASP A 39 -5.55 -2.02 9.89
C ASP A 39 -4.40 -2.84 10.51
N PRO A 40 -4.61 -3.48 11.67
CA PRO A 40 -3.60 -4.33 12.30
C PRO A 40 -3.14 -5.51 11.42
N LYS A 41 -3.91 -5.91 10.40
CA LYS A 41 -3.55 -6.95 9.43
C LYS A 41 -2.49 -6.48 8.43
N ILE A 42 -2.26 -5.18 8.30
CA ILE A 42 -1.19 -4.64 7.45
C ILE A 42 0.16 -4.86 8.14
N SER A 43 1.06 -5.57 7.44
CA SER A 43 2.42 -5.83 7.93
C SER A 43 3.14 -4.54 8.32
N SER A 44 3.99 -4.61 9.35
CA SER A 44 4.80 -3.47 9.82
C SER A 44 5.60 -2.83 8.69
N ALA A 45 6.08 -3.63 7.72
CA ALA A 45 6.81 -3.17 6.55
C ALA A 45 6.01 -2.20 5.64
N TYR A 46 4.68 -2.31 5.64
CA TYR A 46 3.80 -1.50 4.79
C TYR A 46 3.04 -0.41 5.56
N LYS A 47 3.30 -0.24 6.86
CA LYS A 47 2.58 0.77 7.67
C LYS A 47 2.84 2.18 7.18
N ASP A 48 4.06 2.52 6.80
CA ASP A 48 4.36 3.85 6.28
C ASP A 48 3.69 4.11 4.92
N ASP A 49 3.59 3.10 4.05
CA ASP A 49 2.88 3.22 2.78
C ASP A 49 1.37 3.35 3.01
N ALA A 50 0.82 2.59 3.95
CA ALA A 50 -0.57 2.73 4.36
C ALA A 50 -0.88 4.14 4.89
N ILE A 51 0.05 4.78 5.60
CA ILE A 51 -0.07 6.19 6.02
C ILE A 51 -0.06 7.13 4.82
N LYS A 52 0.78 6.90 3.80
CA LYS A 52 0.76 7.69 2.56
C LYS A 52 -0.60 7.56 1.85
N VAL A 53 -1.13 6.35 1.73
CA VAL A 53 -2.46 6.10 1.14
C VAL A 53 -3.56 6.78 1.95
N LEU A 54 -3.49 6.76 3.29
CA LEU A 54 -4.43 7.47 4.16
C LEU A 54 -4.43 8.98 3.89
N ARG A 55 -3.25 9.59 3.71
CA ARG A 55 -3.12 11.01 3.36
C ARG A 55 -3.77 11.32 2.02
N ILE A 56 -3.60 10.47 1.02
CA ILE A 56 -4.26 10.62 -0.28
C ILE A 56 -5.79 10.54 -0.10
N ALA A 57 -6.28 9.58 0.69
CA ALA A 57 -7.71 9.43 0.97
C ALA A 57 -8.33 10.65 1.67
N ILE A 58 -7.58 11.31 2.56
CA ILE A 58 -8.02 12.56 3.20
C ILE A 58 -8.21 13.67 2.17
N LEU A 59 -7.28 13.83 1.22
CA LEU A 59 -7.41 14.80 0.13
C LEU A 59 -8.62 14.50 -0.76
N CYS A 60 -8.85 13.23 -1.10
CA CYS A 60 -10.01 12.80 -1.90
C CYS A 60 -11.36 13.10 -1.22
N THR A 61 -11.38 13.18 0.10
CA THR A 61 -12.60 13.40 0.91
C THR A 61 -12.66 14.81 1.49
N ALA A 62 -11.87 15.75 0.94
CA ALA A 62 -11.88 17.14 1.35
C ALA A 62 -13.31 17.71 1.31
N ARG A 63 -13.64 18.54 2.31
CA ARG A 63 -14.96 19.18 2.41
C ARG A 63 -15.24 20.08 1.20
N LEU A 64 -14.22 20.82 0.78
CA LEU A 64 -14.28 21.68 -0.39
C LEU A 64 -13.96 20.86 -1.66
N PRO A 65 -14.85 20.83 -2.67
CA PRO A 65 -14.63 20.10 -3.91
C PRO A 65 -13.38 20.54 -4.67
N GLU A 66 -13.02 21.83 -4.62
CA GLU A 66 -11.87 22.38 -5.36
C GLU A 66 -10.52 21.86 -4.83
N LEU A 67 -10.49 21.38 -3.58
CA LEU A 67 -9.30 20.79 -2.97
C LEU A 67 -9.14 19.30 -3.29
N ARG A 68 -10.17 18.66 -3.88
CA ARG A 68 -10.10 17.23 -4.20
C ARG A 68 -9.25 17.03 -5.46
N PRO A 69 -8.26 16.13 -5.42
CA PRO A 69 -7.46 15.82 -6.59
C PRO A 69 -8.30 15.13 -7.68
N THR A 70 -7.91 15.31 -8.93
CA THR A 70 -8.47 14.52 -10.04
C THR A 70 -8.06 13.04 -9.88
N MET A 71 -8.87 12.12 -10.40
CA MET A 71 -8.53 10.69 -10.34
C MET A 71 -7.19 10.36 -10.99
N ARG A 72 -6.79 11.09 -12.05
CA ARG A 72 -5.45 10.97 -12.65
C ARG A 72 -4.35 11.30 -11.63
N SER A 73 -4.50 12.40 -10.90
CA SER A 73 -3.55 12.80 -9.86
C SER A 73 -3.54 11.82 -8.69
N VAL A 74 -4.70 11.27 -8.31
CA VAL A 74 -4.79 10.22 -7.27
C VAL A 74 -4.00 8.98 -7.68
N VAL A 75 -4.16 8.49 -8.90
CA VAL A 75 -3.41 7.33 -9.41
C VAL A 75 -1.91 7.59 -9.43
N GLN A 76 -1.48 8.78 -9.90
CA GLN A 76 -0.07 9.16 -9.86
C GLN A 76 0.49 9.17 -8.43
N LYS A 77 -0.22 9.77 -7.48
CA LYS A 77 0.19 9.79 -6.07
C LYS A 77 0.25 8.41 -5.43
N LEU A 78 -0.65 7.50 -5.83
CA LEU A 78 -0.66 6.11 -5.36
C LEU A 78 0.50 5.31 -5.97
N GLN A 79 0.85 5.58 -7.22
CA GLN A 79 2.06 5.05 -7.84
C GLN A 79 3.28 5.59 -7.11
N ASP A 80 3.43 6.90 -6.89
CA ASP A 80 4.58 7.46 -6.16
C ASP A 80 4.68 6.98 -4.70
N ALA A 81 3.58 6.51 -4.12
CA ALA A 81 3.55 5.90 -2.80
C ALA A 81 4.12 4.46 -2.77
N GLU A 82 4.69 3.96 -3.88
CA GLU A 82 5.12 2.56 -4.12
C GLU A 82 5.52 1.80 -2.85
N PRO A 83 4.73 0.80 -2.42
CA PRO A 83 5.26 -0.35 -1.72
C PRO A 83 6.05 -1.20 -2.72
N CYS A 84 7.16 -1.83 -2.29
CA CYS A 84 8.05 -2.70 -3.08
C CYS A 84 7.42 -3.22 -4.38
N LYS A 85 7.97 -2.78 -5.53
CA LYS A 85 7.60 -3.10 -6.92
C LYS A 85 6.59 -4.25 -7.05
N LEU A 86 5.41 -3.96 -7.61
CA LEU A 86 4.59 -4.96 -8.30
C LEU A 86 5.50 -5.66 -9.31
N VAL A 87 6.08 -6.81 -8.95
CA VAL A 87 6.70 -7.71 -9.91
C VAL A 87 5.53 -8.18 -10.76
N GLY A 88 5.42 -7.62 -11.96
CA GLY A 88 4.39 -8.00 -12.91
C GLY A 88 4.38 -9.53 -13.01
N ILE A 89 3.25 -10.14 -12.69
CA ILE A 89 3.02 -11.53 -13.03
C ILE A 89 3.05 -11.56 -14.56
N VAL A 90 4.20 -11.91 -15.13
CA VAL A 90 4.28 -12.32 -16.52
C VAL A 90 3.37 -13.54 -16.62
N ILE A 91 2.19 -13.36 -17.19
CA ILE A 91 1.36 -14.49 -17.61
C ILE A 91 2.18 -15.18 -18.70
N GLY A 92 2.81 -16.28 -18.31
CA GLY A 92 3.66 -17.09 -19.15
C GLY A 92 2.91 -17.51 -20.41
N LYS A 93 3.47 -17.15 -21.55
CA LYS A 93 3.25 -17.83 -22.81
C LYS A 93 4.55 -18.55 -23.14
N ASP A 94 4.64 -19.79 -22.67
CA ASP A 94 5.75 -20.75 -22.87
C ASP A 94 5.74 -21.31 -24.32
N PRO A 95 6.71 -22.12 -24.78
CA PRO A 95 8.16 -21.94 -24.92
C PRO A 95 8.65 -22.15 -26.39
N ASP A 96 9.87 -21.71 -26.74
CA ASP A 96 10.85 -22.49 -27.55
C ASP A 96 12.14 -21.66 -27.81
N ALA A 97 13.31 -22.15 -27.34
CA ALA A 97 14.60 -22.04 -28.05
C ALA A 97 15.75 -22.72 -27.25
N LYS A 98 15.90 -24.02 -27.51
CA LYS A 98 17.17 -24.75 -27.72
C LYS A 98 18.35 -24.61 -26.71
N ARG A 99 18.41 -25.61 -25.83
CA ARG A 99 19.60 -26.29 -25.25
C ARG A 99 20.89 -26.24 -26.10
N LYS A 100 22.03 -25.92 -25.46
CA LYS A 100 23.31 -26.65 -25.62
C LYS A 100 24.04 -26.71 -24.27
N GLY A 101 24.30 -27.93 -23.80
CA GLY A 101 25.25 -28.20 -22.73
C GLY A 101 26.60 -28.62 -23.30
N ALA A 102 27.65 -28.40 -22.51
CA ALA A 102 28.85 -29.23 -22.45
C ALA A 102 29.55 -28.98 -21.11
N THR A 103 29.80 -30.08 -20.40
CA THR A 103 30.70 -30.30 -19.25
C THR A 103 32.12 -29.75 -19.51
N ASP A 104 32.96 -29.43 -18.53
CA ASP A 104 33.63 -30.41 -17.68
C ASP A 104 34.60 -29.77 -16.64
N THR A 105 34.75 -30.49 -15.53
CA THR A 105 35.82 -30.57 -14.50
C THR A 105 36.55 -29.35 -13.93
N GLY A 106 36.69 -29.39 -12.59
CA GLY A 106 37.70 -28.61 -11.86
C GLY A 106 37.52 -28.58 -10.34
N LYS A 107 37.65 -29.73 -9.66
CA LYS A 107 37.83 -29.80 -8.20
C LYS A 107 39.18 -29.16 -7.82
N PHE A 108 39.20 -28.21 -6.88
CA PHE A 108 40.29 -28.10 -5.91
C PHE A 108 39.83 -27.32 -4.68
N ASN A 109 39.72 -28.03 -3.55
CA ASN A 109 39.73 -27.47 -2.21
C ASN A 109 40.94 -28.08 -1.51
N PRO A 110 41.79 -27.27 -0.87
CA PRO A 110 42.15 -27.61 0.50
C PRO A 110 42.35 -26.36 1.37
N GLU A 111 41.69 -26.35 2.53
CA GLU A 111 42.23 -25.74 3.74
C GLU A 111 43.42 -26.58 4.23
N PRO A 112 44.34 -25.97 4.98
CA PRO A 112 44.31 -26.18 6.42
C PRO A 112 44.22 -24.90 7.26
#